data_AF-A0A7S1DIJ3-F1
#
_entry.id   AF-A0A7S1DIJ3-F1
#
_cell.length_a   1.000
_cell.length_b   1.000
_cell.length_c   1.000
_cell.angle_alpha   90.00
_cell.angle_beta   90.00
_cell.angle_gamma   90.00
#
_symmetry.space_group_name_H-M   'P 1'
#
loop_
_entity.id
_entity.type
_entity.pdbx_description
1 polymer ?
#
loop_
_entity_poly.entity_id
_entity_poly.type
_entity_poly.pdbx_seq_one_letter_code
_entity_poly.pdbx_strand_id
1 'polypeptide(L)'
;ERPWEGGLEDTMEDSLKQQTEWNRAVIFDEAGTILAKTAEVSAGDISAMTSAFNDRDTTYGNGLNVNGTNYEVHRFYEDQGLIYGRTHSVDPQNGEGICLARVKRGTTGANNFALITYRFPILSAKAVPDLQAWTKEWITNQ
;
A
#
# COMPACT_ATOMS: atom_id res chain seq x y z
N GLU A 1 2.96 -38.63 -21.15
CA GLU A 1 3.23 -37.30 -21.72
C GLU A 1 1.96 -36.47 -21.61
N ARG A 2 2.00 -35.33 -20.90
CA ARG A 2 0.90 -34.37 -20.92
C ARG A 2 1.35 -33.17 -21.78
N PRO A 3 0.55 -32.77 -22.78
CA PRO A 3 0.95 -31.76 -23.75
C PRO A 3 0.51 -30.36 -23.29
N TRP A 4 1.46 -29.41 -23.16
CA TRP A 4 1.38 -27.92 -23.15
C TRP A 4 0.39 -27.28 -22.14
N GLU A 5 0.76 -26.27 -21.35
CA GLU A 5 0.79 -24.85 -21.74
C GLU A 5 1.84 -24.11 -20.88
N GLY A 6 2.66 -23.27 -21.51
CA GLY A 6 3.46 -22.29 -20.79
C GLY A 6 2.52 -21.33 -20.08
N GLY A 7 2.38 -21.47 -18.76
CA GLY A 7 1.60 -20.57 -17.94
C GLY A 7 2.14 -19.16 -18.08
N LEU A 8 1.27 -18.22 -18.46
CA LEU A 8 1.55 -16.80 -18.27
C LEU A 8 1.89 -16.63 -16.78
N GLU A 9 3.13 -16.29 -16.46
CA GLU A 9 3.47 -15.86 -15.11
C GLU A 9 2.65 -14.60 -14.83
N ASP A 10 1.73 -14.67 -13.86
CA ASP A 10 0.91 -13.54 -13.46
C ASP A 10 1.83 -12.36 -13.09
N THR A 11 1.57 -11.18 -13.63
CA THR A 11 2.36 -10.00 -13.30
C THR A 11 1.98 -9.45 -11.92
N MET A 12 2.85 -8.64 -11.32
CA MET A 12 2.53 -7.94 -10.06
C MET A 12 1.25 -7.10 -10.18
N GLU A 13 1.02 -6.48 -11.33
CA GLU A 13 -0.18 -5.68 -11.56
C GLU A 13 -1.43 -6.56 -11.68
N ASP A 14 -1.32 -7.74 -12.29
CA ASP A 14 -2.42 -8.70 -12.35
C ASP A 14 -2.79 -9.20 -10.95
N SER A 15 -1.80 -9.50 -10.11
CA SER A 15 -2.05 -9.93 -8.74
C SER A 15 -2.68 -8.82 -7.88
N LEU A 16 -2.36 -7.54 -8.11
CA LEU A 16 -3.06 -6.42 -7.48
C LEU A 16 -4.52 -6.33 -7.93
N LYS A 17 -4.80 -6.51 -9.23
CA LYS A 17 -6.17 -6.48 -9.77
C LYS A 17 -7.04 -7.61 -9.23
N GLN A 18 -6.44 -8.72 -8.81
CA GLN A 18 -7.14 -9.83 -8.14
C GLN A 18 -7.54 -9.48 -6.69
N GLN A 19 -6.94 -8.46 -6.06
CA GLN A 19 -7.27 -8.02 -4.70
C GLN A 19 -8.52 -7.13 -4.68
N THR A 20 -9.69 -7.74 -4.83
CA THR A 20 -10.99 -7.05 -4.93
C THR A 20 -11.46 -6.38 -3.64
N GLU A 21 -10.83 -6.70 -2.51
CA GLU A 21 -11.13 -6.10 -1.19
C GLU A 21 -10.45 -4.73 -0.98
N TRP A 22 -9.49 -4.38 -1.84
CA TRP A 22 -8.79 -3.09 -1.78
C TRP A 22 -9.43 -2.10 -2.76
N ASN A 23 -9.77 -0.92 -2.27
CA ASN A 23 -10.40 0.11 -3.09
C ASN A 23 -9.41 0.80 -4.04
N ARG A 24 -8.16 0.98 -3.59
CA ARG A 24 -7.04 1.49 -4.38
C ARG A 24 -5.78 0.77 -3.94
N ALA A 25 -4.88 0.49 -4.87
CA ALA A 25 -3.56 -0.04 -4.59
C ALA A 25 -2.51 0.60 -5.52
N VAL A 26 -1.38 1.00 -4.96
CA VAL A 26 -0.22 1.51 -5.73
C VAL A 26 1.07 1.02 -5.08
N ILE A 27 1.93 0.45 -5.91
CA ILE A 27 3.26 -0.02 -5.53
C ILE A 27 4.29 0.85 -6.22
N PHE A 28 5.27 1.34 -5.45
CA PHE A 28 6.29 2.24 -5.98
C PHE A 28 7.62 2.04 -5.26
N ASP A 29 8.71 2.35 -5.94
CA ASP A 29 10.06 2.29 -5.36
C ASP A 29 10.42 3.57 -4.60
N GLU A 30 11.62 3.59 -4.00
CA GLU A 30 12.15 4.76 -3.29
C GLU A 30 12.39 6.00 -4.16
N ALA A 31 12.49 5.84 -5.48
CA ALA A 31 12.57 6.96 -6.42
C ALA A 31 11.18 7.51 -6.78
N GLY A 32 10.11 6.89 -6.29
CA GLY A 32 8.72 7.24 -6.63
C GLY A 32 8.26 6.67 -7.97
N THR A 33 9.01 5.73 -8.55
CA THR A 33 8.60 5.03 -9.78
C THR A 33 7.51 4.03 -9.45
N ILE A 34 6.36 4.14 -10.11
CA ILE A 34 5.27 3.17 -9.94
C ILE A 34 5.65 1.85 -10.61
N LEU A 35 5.57 0.76 -9.85
CA LEU A 35 5.82 -0.60 -10.31
C LEU A 35 4.53 -1.32 -10.71
N ALA A 36 3.43 -1.06 -10.01
CA ALA A 36 2.12 -1.63 -10.27
C ALA A 36 1.02 -0.78 -9.60
N LYS A 37 -0.18 -0.72 -10.17
CA LYS A 37 -1.30 0.06 -9.59
C LYS A 37 -2.67 -0.42 -10.03
N THR A 38 -3.69 -0.11 -9.23
CA THR A 38 -5.11 -0.20 -9.59
C THR A 38 -5.79 1.16 -9.66
N ALA A 39 -5.12 2.22 -9.19
CA ALA A 39 -5.59 3.60 -9.23
C ALA A 39 -4.44 4.57 -9.46
N GLU A 40 -4.72 5.71 -10.07
CA GLU A 40 -3.75 6.80 -10.21
C GLU A 40 -3.55 7.53 -8.87
N VAL A 41 -2.31 7.89 -8.56
CA VAL A 41 -1.93 8.72 -7.41
C VAL A 41 -0.96 9.79 -7.90
N SER A 42 -1.13 11.02 -7.43
CA SER A 42 -0.28 12.13 -7.86
C SER A 42 1.19 11.90 -7.48
N ALA A 43 2.12 12.38 -8.32
CA ALA A 43 3.55 12.27 -8.03
C ALA A 43 3.95 13.00 -6.73
N GLY A 44 3.23 14.09 -6.39
CA GLY A 44 3.43 14.80 -5.12
C GLY A 44 3.05 13.93 -3.91
N ASP A 45 1.92 13.22 -3.98
CA ASP A 45 1.49 12.30 -2.92
C ASP A 45 2.47 11.12 -2.78
N ILE A 46 2.91 10.53 -3.91
CA ILE A 46 3.92 9.45 -3.92
C ILE A 46 5.21 9.95 -3.23
N SER A 47 5.71 11.12 -3.63
CA SER A 47 6.90 11.70 -3.03
C SER A 47 6.73 11.92 -1.52
N ALA A 48 5.58 12.41 -1.07
CA ALA A 48 5.31 12.56 0.36
C ALA A 48 5.33 11.20 1.10
N MET A 49 4.74 10.15 0.50
CA MET A 49 4.70 8.81 1.10
C MET A 49 6.08 8.15 1.22
N THR A 50 6.97 8.34 0.24
CA THR A 50 8.35 7.81 0.34
C THR A 50 9.10 8.35 1.56
N SER A 51 8.75 9.56 2.01
CA SER A 51 9.37 10.23 3.16
C SER A 51 8.55 10.13 4.45
N ALA A 52 7.36 9.51 4.42
CA ALA A 52 6.48 9.41 5.59
C ALA A 52 7.11 8.66 6.78
N PHE A 53 8.09 7.79 6.53
CA PHE A 53 8.80 7.08 7.58
C PHE A 53 9.98 7.85 8.18
N ASN A 54 10.32 9.03 7.66
CA ASN A 54 11.51 9.78 8.09
C ASN A 54 11.24 10.64 9.33
N ASP A 55 10.00 11.07 9.54
CA ASP A 55 9.58 11.89 10.67
C ASP A 55 8.19 11.46 11.13
N ARG A 56 8.17 10.77 12.28
CA ARG A 56 6.96 10.23 12.90
C ARG A 56 5.98 11.33 13.33
N ASP A 57 6.48 12.39 13.95
CA ASP A 57 5.63 13.43 14.53
C ASP A 57 4.99 14.28 13.43
N THR A 58 5.76 14.65 12.42
CA THR A 58 5.24 15.34 11.23
C THR A 58 4.20 14.49 10.50
N THR A 59 4.43 13.18 10.38
CA THR A 59 3.49 12.27 9.71
C THR A 59 2.20 12.07 10.49
N TYR A 60 2.26 12.01 11.82
CA TYR A 60 1.05 12.02 12.65
C TYR A 60 0.28 13.35 12.50
N GLY A 61 0.98 14.49 12.54
CA GLY A 61 0.36 15.80 12.46
C GLY A 61 -0.31 16.08 11.11
N ASN A 62 0.29 15.63 10.01
CA ASN A 62 -0.19 15.91 8.65
C ASN A 62 -1.08 14.82 8.06
N GLY A 63 -0.96 13.59 8.54
CA GLY A 63 -1.62 12.43 7.94
C GLY A 63 -0.99 12.00 6.61
N LEU A 64 -1.71 11.16 5.87
CA LEU A 64 -1.38 10.76 4.50
C LEU A 64 -2.38 11.37 3.53
N ASN A 65 -1.92 11.87 2.38
CA ASN A 65 -2.79 12.43 1.35
C ASN A 65 -2.80 11.52 0.11
N VAL A 66 -3.98 11.30 -0.46
CA VAL A 66 -4.15 10.61 -1.73
C VAL A 66 -5.17 11.37 -2.59
N ASN A 67 -4.68 12.06 -3.62
CA ASN A 67 -5.49 12.82 -4.58
C ASN A 67 -6.48 13.79 -3.90
N GLY A 68 -5.99 14.53 -2.89
CA GLY A 68 -6.79 15.51 -2.15
C GLY A 68 -7.61 14.95 -0.98
N THR A 69 -7.65 13.63 -0.79
CA THR A 69 -8.21 13.02 0.42
C THR A 69 -7.13 12.87 1.47
N ASN A 70 -7.35 13.47 2.65
CA ASN A 70 -6.47 13.30 3.81
C ASN A 70 -6.96 12.15 4.71
N TYR A 71 -6.01 11.34 5.18
CA TYR A 71 -6.22 10.25 6.10
C TYR A 71 -5.40 10.50 7.37
N GLU A 72 -6.07 10.55 8.51
CA GLU A 72 -5.42 10.66 9.80
C GLU A 72 -4.62 9.40 10.10
N VAL A 73 -3.37 9.57 10.51
CA VAL A 73 -2.53 8.45 10.92
C VAL A 73 -2.87 8.07 12.35
N HIS A 74 -3.33 6.84 12.56
CA HIS A 74 -3.68 6.32 13.88
C HIS A 74 -2.59 5.43 14.45
N ARG A 75 -1.80 4.81 13.56
CA ARG A 75 -0.78 3.83 13.89
C ARG A 75 0.43 4.06 13.00
N PHE A 76 1.59 4.10 13.65
CA PHE A 76 2.89 4.25 13.02
C PHE A 76 3.81 3.22 13.70
N TYR A 77 4.09 2.14 12.99
CA TYR A 77 4.96 1.05 13.43
C TYR A 77 6.21 1.06 12.56
N GLU A 78 7.19 1.85 12.96
CA GLU A 78 8.44 2.03 12.22
C GLU A 78 9.18 0.71 12.01
N ASP A 79 9.32 -0.09 13.07
CA ASP A 79 10.00 -1.38 13.05
C ASP A 79 9.34 -2.41 12.13
N GLN A 80 8.04 -2.25 11.88
CA GLN A 80 7.26 -3.13 10.99
C GLN A 80 7.10 -2.54 9.60
N GLY A 81 7.57 -1.31 9.38
CA GLY A 81 7.37 -0.58 8.14
C GLY A 81 5.89 -0.31 7.84
N LEU A 82 5.06 -0.01 8.84
CA LEU A 82 3.63 0.22 8.64
C LEU A 82 3.18 1.60 9.15
N ILE A 83 2.39 2.29 8.32
CA ILE A 83 1.63 3.48 8.71
C ILE A 83 0.20 3.27 8.24
N TYR A 84 -0.78 3.39 9.13
CA TYR A 84 -2.18 3.23 8.73
C TYR A 84 -3.13 4.09 9.56
N GLY A 85 -4.28 4.34 8.95
CA GLY A 85 -5.13 5.44 9.31
C GLY A 85 -6.49 5.37 8.65
N ARG A 86 -7.23 6.47 8.71
CA ARG A 86 -8.52 6.61 8.03
C ARG A 86 -8.92 8.06 7.80
N THR A 87 -9.88 8.26 6.90
CA THR A 87 -10.52 9.56 6.73
C THR A 87 -11.35 9.96 7.95
N HIS A 88 -11.45 11.27 8.18
CA HIS A 88 -12.48 11.84 9.03
C HIS A 88 -13.85 11.73 8.33
N SER A 89 -14.63 10.75 8.73
CA SER A 89 -16.06 10.69 8.37
C SER A 89 -16.88 10.63 9.65
N VAL A 90 -17.91 11.48 9.73
CA VAL A 90 -18.90 11.45 10.82
C VAL A 90 -19.71 10.15 10.76
N ASP A 91 -19.88 9.58 9.56
CA ASP A 91 -20.49 8.28 9.34
C ASP A 91 -19.41 7.19 9.21
N PRO A 92 -19.34 6.23 10.14
CA PRO A 92 -18.40 5.12 10.08
C PRO A 92 -18.50 4.28 8.80
N GLN A 93 -19.66 4.24 8.12
CA GLN A 93 -19.83 3.49 6.87
C GLN A 93 -19.19 4.18 5.67
N ASN A 94 -19.02 5.50 5.73
CA ASN A 94 -18.39 6.29 4.66
C ASN A 94 -16.89 6.50 4.91
N GLY A 95 -16.37 6.03 6.04
CA GLY A 95 -14.95 6.06 6.34
C GLY A 95 -14.14 5.17 5.39
N GLU A 96 -13.01 5.68 4.93
CA GLU A 96 -12.04 4.92 4.14
C GLU A 96 -10.75 4.78 4.94
N GLY A 97 -10.25 3.56 5.06
CA GLY A 97 -8.96 3.28 5.66
C GLY A 97 -7.83 3.38 4.63
N ILE A 98 -6.64 3.65 5.13
CA ILE A 98 -5.39 3.69 4.36
C ILE A 98 -4.34 2.85 5.07
N CYS A 99 -3.50 2.16 4.32
CA CYS A 99 -2.29 1.55 4.83
C CYS A 99 -1.14 1.79 3.84
N LEU A 100 -0.02 2.26 4.37
CA LEU A 100 1.26 2.38 3.67
C LEU A 100 2.24 1.42 4.32
N ALA A 101 2.72 0.45 3.55
CA ALA A 101 3.78 -0.46 3.94
C ALA A 101 5.10 -0.08 3.27
N ARG A 102 6.19 -0.04 4.03
CA ARG A 102 7.58 0.06 3.53
C ARG A 102 8.24 -1.30 3.70
N VAL A 103 8.64 -1.92 2.59
CA VAL A 103 9.24 -3.25 2.55
C VAL A 103 10.56 -3.22 1.79
N LYS A 104 11.42 -4.18 2.13
CA LYS A 104 12.72 -4.37 1.47
C LYS A 104 12.58 -5.39 0.35
N ARG A 105 13.05 -5.06 -0.85
CA ARG A 105 13.12 -6.02 -1.96
C ARG A 105 14.25 -7.03 -1.71
N GLY A 106 13.94 -8.33 -1.73
CA GLY A 106 14.85 -9.38 -1.26
C GLY A 106 16.22 -9.38 -1.95
N THR A 107 16.23 -9.26 -3.26
CA THR A 107 17.45 -9.27 -4.08
C THR A 107 18.38 -8.06 -3.92
N THR A 108 17.86 -6.90 -3.51
CA THR A 108 18.61 -5.63 -3.55
C THR A 108 18.68 -4.90 -2.22
N GLY A 109 17.77 -5.16 -1.29
CA GLY A 109 17.61 -4.38 -0.06
C GLY A 109 17.05 -2.97 -0.28
N ALA A 110 16.63 -2.63 -1.51
CA ALA A 110 16.02 -1.35 -1.82
C ALA A 110 14.64 -1.23 -1.18
N ASN A 111 14.28 -0.02 -0.74
CA ASN A 111 12.95 0.24 -0.19
C ASN A 111 11.92 0.28 -1.32
N ASN A 112 10.82 -0.41 -1.09
CA ASN A 112 9.62 -0.34 -1.89
C ASN A 112 8.44 -0.04 -0.97
N PHE A 113 7.43 0.59 -1.53
CA PHE A 113 6.27 1.06 -0.82
C PHE A 113 5.02 0.46 -1.44
N ALA A 114 4.10 0.03 -0.60
CA ALA A 114 2.80 -0.47 -1.00
C ALA A 114 1.72 0.33 -0.28
N LEU A 115 0.95 1.10 -1.05
CA LEU A 115 -0.19 1.86 -0.58
C LEU A 115 -1.46 1.10 -0.93
N ILE A 116 -2.35 0.91 0.05
CA ILE A 116 -3.73 0.50 -0.21
C ILE A 116 -4.73 1.42 0.50
N THR A 117 -5.92 1.53 -0.07
CA THR A 117 -7.11 2.00 0.65
C THR A 117 -8.18 0.92 0.68
N TYR A 118 -9.04 0.96 1.69
CA TYR A 118 -10.11 -0.03 1.89
C TYR A 118 -11.32 0.63 2.55
N ARG A 119 -12.51 0.08 2.29
CA ARG A 119 -13.78 0.60 2.81
C ARG A 119 -14.54 -0.52 3.51
N PHE A 120 -15.52 -0.13 4.33
CA PHE A 120 -16.44 -1.09 4.92
C PHE A 120 -17.05 -2.01 3.84
N PRO A 121 -17.15 -3.34 4.06
CA PRO A 121 -16.97 -4.05 5.33
C PRO A 121 -15.53 -4.40 5.71
N ILE A 122 -14.53 -4.06 4.88
CA ILE A 122 -13.13 -4.37 5.12
C ILE A 122 -12.55 -3.40 6.17
N LEU A 123 -11.90 -3.98 7.19
CA LEU A 123 -11.26 -3.25 8.28
C LEU A 123 -9.75 -3.42 8.23
N SER A 124 -9.02 -2.54 8.95
CA SER A 124 -7.57 -2.61 9.05
C SER A 124 -7.07 -3.97 9.55
N ALA A 125 -7.83 -4.64 10.42
CA ALA A 125 -7.51 -5.95 10.95
C ALA A 125 -7.45 -7.07 9.88
N LYS A 126 -8.06 -6.85 8.71
CA LYS A 126 -7.98 -7.73 7.54
C LYS A 126 -7.02 -7.16 6.50
N ALA A 127 -7.24 -5.91 6.08
CA ALA A 127 -6.48 -5.27 5.01
C ALA A 127 -4.98 -5.13 5.29
N VAL A 128 -4.58 -4.83 6.53
CA VAL A 128 -3.15 -4.64 6.87
C VAL A 128 -2.39 -5.97 6.84
N PRO A 129 -2.86 -7.06 7.49
CA PRO A 129 -2.24 -8.38 7.33
C PRO A 129 -2.20 -8.89 5.88
N ASP A 130 -3.27 -8.67 5.11
CA ASP A 130 -3.29 -9.08 3.69
C ASP A 130 -2.23 -8.35 2.88
N LEU A 131 -2.07 -7.04 3.09
CA LEU A 131 -1.02 -6.26 2.44
C LEU A 131 0.37 -6.79 2.80
N GLN A 132 0.61 -7.12 4.07
CA GLN A 132 1.89 -7.68 4.50
C GLN A 132 2.17 -9.04 3.85
N ALA A 133 1.16 -9.91 3.74
CA ALA A 133 1.29 -11.19 3.05
C ALA A 133 1.59 -10.99 1.56
N TRP A 134 0.84 -10.11 0.89
CA TRP A 134 1.02 -9.82 -0.53
C TRP A 134 2.40 -9.22 -0.82
N THR A 135 2.83 -8.22 -0.04
CA THR A 135 4.16 -7.60 -0.22
C THR A 135 5.29 -8.58 0.03
N LYS A 136 5.13 -9.52 0.96
CA LYS A 136 6.11 -10.59 1.17
C LYS A 136 6.27 -11.47 -0.07
N GLU A 137 5.17 -11.88 -0.67
CA GLU A 137 5.15 -12.73 -1.87
C GLU A 137 5.72 -12.02 -3.10
N TRP A 138 5.27 -10.79 -3.35
CA TRP A 138 5.53 -10.08 -4.60
C TRP A 138 6.71 -9.11 -4.58
N ILE A 139 7.23 -8.76 -3.40
CA ILE A 139 8.34 -7.80 -3.28
C ILE A 139 9.51 -8.39 -2.49
N THR A 140 9.24 -8.92 -1.30
CA THR A 140 10.31 -9.38 -0.39
C THR A 140 10.95 -10.68 -0.86
N ASN A 141 10.18 -11.61 -1.42
CA ASN A 141 10.70 -12.90 -1.90
C ASN A 141 11.32 -12.83 -3.31
N GLN A 142 11.37 -11.64 -3.91
CA GLN A 142 11.96 -11.37 -5.22
C GLN A 142 13.43 -10.94 -5.15
#